data_AF-A0A0T5Z7N6-F1
#
_entry.id   AF-A0A0T5Z7N6-F1
#
_cell.length_a   1.000
_cell.length_b   1.000
_cell.length_c   1.000
_cell.angle_alpha   90.00
_cell.angle_beta   90.00
_cell.angle_gamma   90.00
#
_symmetry.space_group_name_H-M   'P 1'
#
loop_
_entity.id
_entity.type
_entity.pdbx_description
1 polymer ?
#
loop_
_entity_poly.entity_id
_entity_poly.type
_entity_poly.pdbx_seq_one_letter_code
_entity_poly.pdbx_strand_id
1 'polypeptide(L)' 'MTTLFYIHDPMCSWCWAFAPVLDKLQRQLPAEIRFTRLLGGLAPDNPAPMAAEMRE' A
#
# COMPACT_ATOMS: atom_id res chain seq x y z
N MET A 1 -2.49 -8.02 -22.36
CA MET A 1 -2.55 -8.57 -20.99
C MET A 1 -2.63 -7.40 -20.02
N THR A 2 -3.74 -7.26 -19.30
CA THR A 2 -3.99 -6.12 -18.40
C THR A 2 -3.35 -6.41 -17.04
N THR A 3 -2.71 -5.41 -16.43
CA THR A 3 -2.07 -5.54 -15.11
C THR A 3 -2.69 -4.54 -14.14
N LEU A 4 -3.09 -5.02 -12.97
CA LEU A 4 -3.47 -4.18 -11.83
C LEU A 4 -2.25 -4.02 -10.91
N PHE A 5 -1.81 -2.78 -10.77
CA PHE A 5 -0.73 -2.41 -9.85
C PHE A 5 -1.33 -1.92 -8.53
N TYR A 6 -1.02 -2.63 -7.44
CA TYR A 6 -1.30 -2.16 -6.08
C TYR A 6 -0.05 -1.51 -5.52
N ILE A 7 -0.04 -0.18 -5.55
CA ILE A 7 1.06 0.64 -5.05
C ILE A 7 0.73 0.97 -3.58
N HIS A 8 1.59 0.57 -2.65
CA HIS A 8 1.35 0.74 -1.22
C HIS A 8 2.65 0.95 -0.45
N ASP A 9 2.53 1.28 0.82
CA ASP A 9 3.65 1.35 1.74
C ASP A 9 3.31 0.62 3.05
N PRO A 10 4.20 -0.18 3.66
CA PRO A 10 3.95 -0.84 4.93
C PRO A 10 3.68 0.13 6.09
N MET A 11 4.18 1.37 6.03
CA MET A 11 3.97 2.41 7.04
C MET A 11 2.73 3.27 6.78
N CYS A 12 2.02 3.05 5.66
CA CYS A 12 0.82 3.80 5.31
C CYS A 12 -0.41 3.28 6.09
N SER A 13 -0.93 4.11 7.00
CA SER A 13 -2.09 3.78 7.85
C SER A 13 -3.36 3.46 7.04
N TRP A 14 -3.59 4.17 5.94
CA TRP A 14 -4.71 3.89 5.03
C TRP A 14 -4.54 2.57 4.29
N CYS A 15 -3.31 2.22 3.92
CA CYS A 15 -2.99 0.97 3.26
C CYS A 15 -3.22 -0.21 4.22
N TRP A 16 -2.87 -0.03 5.50
CA TRP A 16 -3.21 -0.96 6.57
C TRP A 16 -4.73 -1.12 6.73
N ALA A 17 -5.48 -0.02 6.83
CA ALA A 17 -6.94 -0.05 6.92
C ALA A 17 -7.60 -0.69 5.69
N PHE A 18 -6.98 -0.59 4.51
CA PHE A 18 -7.48 -1.15 3.26
C PHE A 18 -7.20 -2.65 3.09
N ALA A 19 -6.31 -3.26 3.89
CA ALA A 19 -5.93 -4.67 3.79
C ALA A 19 -7.12 -5.66 3.64
N PRO A 20 -8.20 -5.60 4.47
CA PRO A 20 -9.33 -6.53 4.30
C PRO A 20 -10.08 -6.34 2.98
N VAL A 21 -10.13 -5.12 2.45
CA VAL A 21 -10.75 -4.81 1.15
C VAL A 21 -9.87 -5.30 0.01
N LEU A 22 -8.54 -5.13 0.13
CA LEU A 22 -7.57 -5.64 -0.82
C LEU A 22 -7.68 -7.17 -0.95
N ASP A 23 -7.82 -7.89 0.16
CA ASP A 23 -8.00 -9.36 0.15
C ASP A 23 -9.30 -9.78 -0.53
N LYS A 24 -10.38 -9.01 -0.34
CA LYS A 24 -11.64 -9.25 -1.05
C LYS A 24 -11.47 -9.00 -2.55
N LEU A 25 -10.80 -7.92 -2.93
CA LEU A 25 -10.52 -7.56 -4.32
C LEU A 25 -9.66 -8.62 -5.01
N GLN A 26 -8.57 -9.09 -4.38
CA GLN A 26 -7.69 -10.12 -4.94
C GLN A 26 -8.45 -11.44 -5.19
N ARG A 27 -9.37 -11.83 -4.29
CA ARG A 27 -10.20 -13.03 -4.45
C ARG A 27 -11.23 -12.91 -5.57
N GLN A 28 -11.63 -11.69 -5.93
CA GLN A 28 -12.64 -11.43 -6.97
C GLN A 28 -12.01 -11.02 -8.31
N LEU A 29 -10.68 -10.95 -8.39
CA LEU A 29 -9.98 -10.51 -9.57
C LEU A 29 -10.05 -11.58 -10.67
N PRO A 30 -10.46 -11.24 -11.91
CA PRO A 30 -10.41 -12.16 -13.04
C PRO A 30 -9.01 -12.72 -13.28
N ALA A 31 -8.92 -13.99 -13.68
CA ALA A 31 -7.65 -14.70 -13.85
C ALA A 31 -6.75 -14.10 -14.95
N GLU A 32 -7.34 -13.39 -15.91
CA GLU A 32 -6.65 -12.73 -17.01
C GLU A 32 -5.94 -11.43 -16.59
N ILE A 33 -6.28 -10.90 -15.40
CA ILE A 33 -5.65 -9.68 -14.86
C ILE A 33 -4.49 -10.08 -13.95
N ARG A 34 -3.28 -9.69 -14.36
CA ARG A 34 -2.10 -9.87 -13.51
C ARG A 34 -2.16 -8.89 -12.34
N PHE A 35 -2.04 -9.39 -11.12
CA PHE A 35 -1.88 -8.56 -9.92
C PHE A 35 -0.40 -8.37 -9.59
N THR A 36 0.06 -7.12 -9.43
CA THR A 36 1.45 -6.80 -9.05
C THR A 36 1.45 -5.80 -7.89
N ARG A 37 2.23 -6.10 -6.84
CA ARG A 37 2.47 -5.16 -5.74
C ARG A 37 3.71 -4.35 -6.02
N LEU A 38 3.66 -3.05 -5.73
CA LEU A 38 4.79 -2.14 -5.82
C LEU A 38 4.87 -1.29 -4.54
N LEU A 39 6.08 -1.07 -4.05
CA LEU A 39 6.31 -0.15 -2.94
C LEU A 39 6.23 1.29 -3.46
N GLY A 40 5.39 2.10 -2.83
CA GLY A 40 5.19 3.51 -3.17
C GLY A 40 6.24 4.44 -2.58
N GLY A 41 6.84 4.07 -1.44
CA GLY A 41 7.83 4.89 -0.74
C GLY A 41 7.18 6.10 -0.06
N LEU A 42 6.53 5.86 1.08
CA LEU A 42 5.77 6.89 1.80
C LEU A 42 6.65 8.05 2.28
N ALA A 43 7.87 7.75 2.72
CA ALA A 43 8.84 8.73 3.18
C ALA A 43 10.27 8.28 2.81
N PRO A 44 11.15 9.20 2.42
CA PRO A 44 12.57 8.92 2.22
C PRO A 44 13.28 8.65 3.57
N ASP A 45 14.45 8.02 3.51
CA ASP A 45 15.29 7.81 4.68
C ASP A 45 15.65 9.15 5.34
N ASN A 46 15.34 9.28 6.63
CA ASN A 46 15.62 10.48 7.40
C ASN A 46 15.97 10.09 8.85
N PRO A 47 17.17 10.44 9.35
CA PRO A 47 17.55 10.14 10.72
C PRO A 47 16.95 11.12 11.74
N ALA A 48 16.38 12.25 11.30
CA ALA A 48 15.74 13.20 12.18
C ALA A 48 14.48 12.58 12.81
N PRO A 49 14.22 12.81 14.11
CA PRO A 49 12.99 12.35 14.73
C PRO A 49 11.78 13.00 14.08
N MET A 50 10.67 12.26 13.99
CA MET A 50 9.38 12.80 13.54
C MET A 50 9.00 14.04 14.38
N ALA A 51 8.39 15.07 13.80
CA ALA A 51 7.97 16.26 14.57
C ALA A 51 7.00 15.86 15.71
N ALA A 52 6.97 16.59 16.81
CA ALA A 52 6.12 16.23 17.96
C ALA A 52 4.64 16.27 17.59
N GLU A 53 4.26 17.28 16.80
CA GLU A 53 2.91 17.52 16.30
C GLU A 53 2.40 16.41 15.37
N MET A 54 3.31 15.61 14.80
CA MET A 54 2.96 14.46 13.95
C MET A 54 2.87 13.14 14.73
N ARG A 55 3.31 13.13 15.99
CA ARG A 55 3.32 11.95 16.88
C ARG A 55 2.09 11.88 17.78
N GLU A 56 1.44 13.01 18.03
CA GLU A 56 0.25 13.15 18.88
C GLU A 56 -1.05 13.09 18.06
#